data_AF-A0A821A167-F1
#
_entry.id   AF-A0A821A167-F1
#
_cell.length_a   1.000
_cell.length_b   1.000
_cell.length_c   1.000
_cell.angle_alpha   90.00
_cell.angle_beta   90.00
_cell.angle_gamma   90.00
#
_symmetry.space_group_name_H-M   'P 1'
#
loop_
_entity.id
_entity.type
_entity.pdbx_description
1 polymer ?
#
loop_
_entity_poly.entity_id
_entity_poly.type
_entity_poly.pdbx_seq_one_letter_code
_entity_poly.pdbx_strand_id
1 'polypeptide(L)'
;GFTYLALNEYLPVAASPIVSFLPFAIAMLGYFAGVKFGPVPVAFVALVVGTILGWSTQLNQGVDVRNATSIVKPYPLAFPIQAMLSHIGEITPYLSTTIPTAISIAIGTIQCVESAKRAGDFYPTREAMFADGIGTLIASLFGSILGMTTFIGHPAFKKMGAKQAYSIANGIAFLPLCFFGINALLLSIIAIVSVNPIIIFIGLVICADTLAITPQRHYPAFLLGLMPIVADWAKGTIMNGVSGAYTNFVINDTDFTKNVTAHITGFSYRGLLNFSGGSLLQCIFLTAIFMYMIDRKFIRAAIWCLIAAFFAFFGLINAPGVGVLVKKTDDGWKFTVAYVMMAALFGCFEFAQQKHLVKQPETEPDDLSSLEWAEWNRQRLLEENNEDQYNV
;
A
#
# COMPACT_ATOMS: atom_id res chain seq x y z
N GLY A 1 3.97 -2.71 -1.33
CA GLY A 1 5.07 -3.68 -1.48
C GLY A 1 6.41 -2.98 -1.44
N PHE A 2 6.93 -2.60 -2.60
CA PHE A 2 8.31 -2.10 -2.77
C PHE A 2 8.76 -1.00 -1.79
N THR A 3 8.07 0.14 -1.76
CA THR A 3 8.58 1.31 -1.02
C THR A 3 8.48 1.14 0.50
N TYR A 4 7.27 0.95 1.03
CA TYR A 4 7.06 0.96 2.48
C TYR A 4 7.37 -0.37 3.18
N LEU A 5 7.29 -1.52 2.49
CA LEU A 5 7.59 -2.82 3.11
C LEU A 5 9.01 -3.31 2.84
N ALA A 6 9.63 -2.92 1.71
CA ALA A 6 10.99 -3.33 1.40
C ALA A 6 12.00 -2.19 1.61
N LEU A 7 11.91 -1.09 0.86
CA LEU A 7 12.91 -0.01 0.94
C LEU A 7 12.97 0.63 2.34
N ASN A 8 11.82 1.04 2.89
CA ASN A 8 11.75 1.66 4.21
C ASN A 8 12.31 0.75 5.32
N GLU A 9 11.95 -0.53 5.27
CA GLU A 9 12.38 -1.51 6.27
C GLU A 9 13.84 -1.94 6.11
N TYR A 10 14.41 -1.80 4.91
CA TYR A 10 15.83 -2.05 4.68
C TYR A 10 16.72 -0.97 5.30
N LEU A 11 16.24 0.27 5.48
CA LEU A 11 17.07 1.34 6.04
C LEU A 11 17.55 1.07 7.48
N PRO A 12 16.71 0.64 8.44
CA PRO A 12 17.19 0.22 9.76
C PRO A 12 18.14 -0.98 9.70
N VAL A 13 17.93 -1.92 8.76
CA VAL A 13 18.84 -3.05 8.54
C VAL A 13 20.23 -2.54 8.17
N ALA A 14 20.31 -1.60 7.22
CA ALA A 14 21.57 -0.99 6.84
C ALA A 14 22.21 -0.14 7.95
N ALA A 15 21.41 0.45 8.85
CA ALA A 15 21.89 1.24 9.97
C ALA A 15 22.54 0.42 11.09
N SER A 16 22.18 -0.86 11.25
CA SER A 16 22.71 -1.75 12.28
C SER A 16 23.15 -3.10 11.71
N PRO A 17 24.17 -3.13 10.82
CA PRO A 17 24.47 -4.29 9.97
C PRO A 17 24.90 -5.53 10.77
N ILE A 18 25.62 -5.36 11.89
CA ILE A 18 26.08 -6.47 12.74
C ILE A 18 24.89 -7.26 13.28
N VAL A 19 23.82 -6.57 13.69
CA VAL A 19 22.64 -7.18 14.29
C VAL A 19 21.68 -7.72 13.22
N SER A 20 21.63 -7.07 12.06
CA SER A 20 20.54 -7.23 11.10
C SER A 20 20.89 -8.10 9.87
N PHE A 21 22.15 -8.11 9.40
CA PHE A 21 22.51 -8.80 8.16
C PHE A 21 22.42 -10.31 8.29
N LEU A 22 22.76 -10.87 9.46
CA LEU A 22 22.62 -12.30 9.69
C LEU A 22 21.14 -12.74 9.73
N PRO A 23 20.25 -12.11 10.52
CA PRO A 23 18.80 -12.33 10.42
C PRO A 23 18.25 -12.12 9.01
N PHE A 24 18.75 -11.11 8.29
CA PHE A 24 18.38 -10.86 6.91
C PHE A 24 18.75 -12.03 5.99
N ALA A 25 19.99 -12.51 6.05
CA ALA A 25 20.43 -13.66 5.28
C ALA A 25 19.63 -14.93 5.64
N ILE A 26 19.35 -15.16 6.93
CA ILE A 26 18.52 -16.29 7.39
C ILE A 26 17.11 -16.21 6.76
N ALA A 27 16.48 -15.03 6.79
CA ALA A 27 15.17 -14.83 6.20
C ALA A 27 15.20 -15.07 4.69
N MET A 28 16.18 -14.52 3.96
CA MET A 28 16.31 -14.74 2.52
C MET A 28 16.59 -16.20 2.16
N LEU A 29 17.46 -16.88 2.91
CA LEU A 29 17.73 -18.32 2.72
C LEU A 29 16.48 -19.17 2.95
N GLY A 30 15.75 -18.89 4.02
CA GLY A 30 14.57 -19.68 4.34
C GLY A 30 13.42 -19.44 3.36
N TYR A 31 13.17 -18.18 2.99
CA TYR A 31 12.00 -17.85 2.21
C TYR A 31 12.20 -17.85 0.69
N PHE A 32 13.35 -17.39 0.17
CA PHE A 32 13.64 -17.43 -1.27
C PHE A 32 14.40 -18.68 -1.70
N ALA A 33 15.38 -19.13 -0.90
CA ALA A 33 16.17 -20.32 -1.24
C ALA A 33 15.57 -21.64 -0.72
N GLY A 34 14.47 -21.58 0.03
CA GLY A 34 13.75 -22.76 0.52
C GLY A 34 14.50 -23.57 1.58
N VAL A 35 15.51 -22.98 2.23
CA VAL A 35 16.31 -23.65 3.28
C VAL A 35 15.47 -23.84 4.55
N LYS A 36 15.35 -25.09 5.01
CA LYS A 36 14.60 -25.40 6.24
C LYS A 36 15.52 -25.39 7.45
N PHE A 37 15.13 -24.66 8.50
CA PHE A 37 15.83 -24.62 9.78
C PHE A 37 15.20 -25.60 10.78
N GLY A 38 15.15 -26.88 10.41
CA GLY A 38 14.51 -27.93 11.21
C GLY A 38 13.00 -27.70 11.38
N PRO A 39 12.41 -27.96 12.57
CA PRO A 39 10.98 -27.75 12.83
C PRO A 39 10.61 -26.30 13.15
N VAL A 40 11.59 -25.39 13.23
CA VAL A 40 11.39 -24.01 13.70
C VAL A 40 11.06 -23.08 12.52
N PRO A 41 10.05 -22.19 12.64
CA PRO A 41 9.76 -21.22 11.59
C PRO A 41 10.96 -20.30 11.31
N VAL A 42 11.26 -20.06 10.03
CA VAL A 42 12.36 -19.18 9.57
C VAL A 42 12.30 -17.81 10.25
N ALA A 43 11.12 -17.19 10.30
CA ALA A 43 10.89 -15.92 11.00
C ALA A 43 11.33 -15.97 12.47
N PHE A 44 11.04 -17.06 13.17
CA PHE A 44 11.40 -17.20 14.58
C PHE A 44 12.92 -17.34 14.75
N VAL A 45 13.59 -18.10 13.88
CA VAL A 45 15.05 -18.23 13.88
C VAL A 45 15.71 -16.86 13.66
N ALA A 46 15.27 -16.12 12.63
CA ALA A 46 15.79 -14.78 12.34
C ALA A 46 15.57 -13.81 13.52
N LEU A 47 14.38 -13.84 14.14
CA LEU A 47 14.03 -13.01 15.29
C LEU A 47 14.89 -13.33 16.51
N VAL A 48 15.09 -14.60 16.85
CA VAL A 48 15.91 -15.02 18.00
C VAL A 48 17.37 -14.64 17.79
N VAL A 49 17.93 -14.95 16.61
CA VAL A 49 19.33 -14.62 16.29
C VAL A 49 19.54 -13.10 16.35
N GLY A 50 18.67 -12.31 15.75
CA GLY A 50 18.79 -10.86 15.76
C GLY A 50 18.58 -10.27 17.15
N THR A 51 17.70 -10.84 17.97
CA THR A 51 17.53 -10.42 19.37
C THR A 51 18.79 -10.71 20.18
N ILE A 52 19.38 -11.91 20.06
CA ILE A 52 20.65 -12.25 20.75
C ILE A 52 21.75 -11.26 20.36
N LEU A 53 21.86 -10.94 19.07
CA LEU A 53 22.83 -9.96 18.58
C LEU A 53 22.53 -8.54 19.07
N GLY A 54 21.26 -8.15 19.15
CA GLY A 54 20.85 -6.84 19.68
C GLY A 54 21.27 -6.65 21.14
N TRP A 55 21.14 -7.70 21.97
CA TRP A 55 21.61 -7.69 23.35
C TRP A 55 23.15 -7.76 23.45
N SER A 56 23.82 -8.57 22.63
CA SER A 56 25.28 -8.71 22.69
C SER A 56 26.01 -7.45 22.23
N THR A 57 25.41 -6.69 21.31
CA THR A 57 25.95 -5.42 20.78
C THR A 57 25.51 -4.19 21.56
N GLN A 58 24.73 -4.36 22.63
CA GLN A 58 24.13 -3.27 23.42
C GLN A 58 23.20 -2.34 22.64
N LEU A 59 22.68 -2.81 21.50
CA LEU A 59 21.61 -2.13 20.77
C LEU A 59 20.31 -2.12 21.58
N ASN A 60 20.02 -3.22 22.27
CA ASN A 60 18.97 -3.29 23.27
C ASN A 60 19.58 -3.02 24.65
N GLN A 61 18.98 -2.10 25.40
CA GLN A 61 19.42 -1.78 26.76
C GLN A 61 18.38 -2.22 27.78
N GLY A 62 18.83 -2.73 28.92
CA GLY A 62 17.94 -3.11 30.04
C GLY A 62 17.15 -1.93 30.59
N VAL A 63 17.62 -0.69 30.37
CA VAL A 63 16.89 0.54 30.73
C VAL A 63 15.60 0.66 29.92
N ASP A 64 15.62 0.33 28.62
CA ASP A 64 14.44 0.42 27.75
C ASP A 64 13.37 -0.60 28.18
N VAL A 65 13.80 -1.81 28.56
CA VAL A 65 12.91 -2.83 29.10
C VAL A 65 12.29 -2.37 30.42
N ARG A 66 13.09 -1.81 31.33
CA ARG A 66 12.60 -1.24 32.59
C ARG A 66 11.64 -0.07 32.38
N ASN A 67 11.87 0.75 31.37
CA ASN A 67 10.95 1.84 31.05
C ASN A 67 9.65 1.27 30.45
N ALA A 68 9.74 0.25 29.60
CA ALA A 68 8.58 -0.41 29.00
C ALA A 68 7.70 -1.15 30.01
N THR A 69 8.26 -1.69 31.11
CA THR A 69 7.43 -2.30 32.17
C THR A 69 6.49 -1.30 32.83
N SER A 70 6.82 -0.01 32.87
CA SER A 70 5.91 1.03 33.39
C SER A 70 4.67 1.26 32.52
N ILE A 71 4.74 0.86 31.24
CA ILE A 71 3.65 0.92 30.28
C ILE A 71 2.71 -0.28 30.45
N VAL A 72 3.17 -1.37 31.08
CA VAL A 72 2.37 -2.57 31.28
C VAL A 72 1.36 -2.35 32.40
N LYS A 73 0.13 -2.01 32.01
CA LYS A 73 -1.01 -1.77 32.89
C LYS A 73 -2.30 -1.99 32.10
N PRO A 74 -3.43 -2.28 32.76
CA PRO A 74 -4.71 -2.33 32.08
C PRO A 74 -5.08 -0.95 31.51
N TYR A 75 -5.29 -0.88 30.20
CA TYR A 75 -5.81 0.29 29.50
C TYR A 75 -7.32 0.11 29.29
N PRO A 76 -8.17 1.03 29.78
CA PRO A 76 -9.60 0.97 29.51
C PRO A 76 -9.87 1.26 28.03
N LEU A 77 -11.02 0.79 27.56
CA LEU A 77 -11.53 1.19 26.25
C LEU A 77 -11.76 2.71 26.23
N ALA A 78 -11.02 3.39 25.36
CA ALA A 78 -11.19 4.82 25.14
C ALA A 78 -12.15 5.04 23.97
N PHE A 79 -13.14 5.91 24.19
CA PHE A 79 -14.05 6.40 23.15
C PHE A 79 -13.87 7.91 23.02
N PRO A 80 -12.94 8.39 22.19
CA PRO A 80 -12.63 9.81 22.06
C PRO A 80 -13.70 10.57 21.23
N ILE A 81 -14.99 10.26 21.42
CA ILE A 81 -16.10 10.84 20.64
C ILE A 81 -16.14 12.37 20.83
N GLN A 82 -15.95 12.87 22.05
CA GLN A 82 -15.97 14.30 22.32
C GLN A 82 -14.82 15.03 21.59
N ALA A 83 -13.62 14.46 21.62
CA ALA A 83 -12.45 15.01 20.90
C ALA A 83 -12.65 14.94 19.38
N MET A 84 -13.24 13.86 18.88
CA MET A 84 -13.58 13.72 17.46
C MET A 84 -14.58 14.80 17.02
N LEU A 85 -15.63 15.04 17.81
CA LEU A 85 -16.64 16.05 17.51
C LEU A 85 -16.10 17.48 17.62
N SER A 86 -15.21 17.77 18.57
CA SER A 86 -14.62 19.09 18.73
C SER A 86 -13.66 19.46 17.59
N HIS A 87 -12.97 18.48 16.99
CA HIS A 87 -12.00 18.68 15.92
C HIS A 87 -12.52 18.31 14.53
N ILE A 88 -13.84 18.11 14.36
CA ILE A 88 -14.43 17.72 13.07
C ILE A 88 -14.17 18.76 11.96
N GLY A 89 -14.02 20.03 12.32
CA GLY A 89 -13.69 21.11 11.39
C GLY A 89 -12.27 21.03 10.80
N GLU A 90 -11.38 20.25 11.42
CA GLU A 90 -9.98 20.10 11.01
C GLU A 90 -9.76 18.93 10.04
N ILE A 91 -10.83 18.29 9.55
CA ILE A 91 -10.73 17.09 8.69
C ILE A 91 -10.22 17.42 7.27
N THR A 92 -10.50 18.63 6.77
CA THR A 92 -10.26 19.01 5.36
C THR A 92 -8.84 18.72 4.85
N PRO A 93 -7.75 19.06 5.58
CA PRO A 93 -6.39 18.77 5.15
C PRO A 93 -6.09 17.27 5.06
N TYR A 94 -6.78 16.43 5.84
CA TYR A 94 -6.55 14.99 5.88
C TYR A 94 -7.31 14.22 4.79
N LEU A 95 -8.42 14.78 4.27
CA LEU A 95 -9.22 14.13 3.22
C LEU A 95 -8.40 13.78 1.97
N SER A 96 -7.39 14.59 1.64
CA SER A 96 -6.49 14.34 0.50
C SER A 96 -5.64 13.10 0.64
N THR A 97 -5.38 12.64 1.86
CA THR A 97 -4.64 11.42 2.13
C THR A 97 -5.59 10.27 2.49
N THR A 98 -6.65 10.55 3.26
CA THR A 98 -7.61 9.56 3.72
C THR A 98 -8.44 8.96 2.58
N ILE A 99 -8.96 9.78 1.64
CA ILE A 99 -9.80 9.27 0.54
C ILE A 99 -8.98 8.36 -0.40
N PRO A 100 -7.80 8.77 -0.92
CA PRO A 100 -6.97 7.89 -1.73
C PRO A 100 -6.55 6.60 -1.00
N THR A 101 -6.19 6.71 0.28
CA THR A 101 -5.86 5.55 1.11
C THR A 101 -7.05 4.59 1.25
N ALA A 102 -8.26 5.09 1.52
CA ALA A 102 -9.46 4.27 1.64
C ALA A 102 -9.80 3.55 0.32
N ILE A 103 -9.69 4.24 -0.83
CA ILE A 103 -9.88 3.61 -2.15
C ILE A 103 -8.85 2.51 -2.37
N SER A 104 -7.60 2.74 -1.98
CA SER A 104 -6.51 1.76 -2.15
C SER A 104 -6.72 0.53 -1.27
N ILE A 105 -7.21 0.71 -0.04
CA ILE A 105 -7.58 -0.38 0.86
C ILE A 105 -8.73 -1.20 0.25
N ALA A 106 -9.75 -0.54 -0.28
CA ALA A 106 -10.87 -1.22 -0.93
C ALA A 106 -10.41 -2.08 -2.13
N ILE A 107 -9.47 -1.57 -2.94
CA ILE A 107 -8.83 -2.32 -4.02
C ILE A 107 -8.01 -3.49 -3.45
N GLY A 108 -7.27 -3.26 -2.36
CA GLY A 108 -6.53 -4.29 -1.64
C GLY A 108 -7.41 -5.44 -1.15
N THR A 109 -8.60 -5.14 -0.64
CA THR A 109 -9.58 -6.16 -0.23
C THR A 109 -10.09 -6.96 -1.43
N ILE A 110 -10.35 -6.33 -2.58
CA ILE A 110 -10.70 -7.04 -3.83
C ILE A 110 -9.56 -7.98 -4.25
N GLN A 111 -8.31 -7.51 -4.21
CA GLN A 111 -7.13 -8.32 -4.53
C GLN A 111 -6.97 -9.51 -3.58
N CYS A 112 -7.27 -9.35 -2.29
CA CYS A 112 -7.24 -10.44 -1.32
C CYS A 112 -8.31 -11.49 -1.61
N VAL A 113 -9.53 -11.06 -1.96
CA VAL A 113 -10.63 -11.97 -2.35
C VAL A 113 -10.25 -12.76 -3.60
N GLU A 114 -9.67 -12.12 -4.61
CA GLU A 114 -9.23 -12.78 -5.83
C GLU A 114 -8.06 -13.76 -5.56
N SER A 115 -7.13 -13.35 -4.69
CA SER A 115 -6.06 -14.24 -4.21
C SER A 115 -6.61 -15.48 -3.50
N ALA A 116 -7.65 -15.33 -2.67
CA ALA A 116 -8.31 -16.45 -2.01
C ALA A 116 -9.04 -17.37 -3.01
N LYS A 117 -9.69 -16.80 -4.02
CA LYS A 117 -10.35 -17.54 -5.11
C LYS A 117 -9.37 -18.43 -5.86
N ARG A 118 -8.17 -17.90 -6.18
CA ARG A 118 -7.09 -18.68 -6.80
C ARG A 118 -6.55 -19.82 -5.91
N ALA A 119 -6.70 -19.69 -4.59
CA ALA A 119 -6.39 -20.76 -3.64
C ALA A 119 -7.57 -21.73 -3.42
N GLY A 120 -8.68 -21.55 -4.14
CA GLY A 120 -9.86 -22.41 -4.10
C GLY A 120 -10.88 -22.07 -3.02
N ASP A 121 -10.83 -20.87 -2.41
CA ASP A 121 -11.90 -20.40 -1.51
C ASP A 121 -12.64 -19.22 -2.13
N PHE A 122 -13.96 -19.37 -2.27
CA PHE A 122 -14.82 -18.37 -2.87
C PHE A 122 -15.48 -17.53 -1.77
N TYR A 123 -15.18 -16.23 -1.76
CA TYR A 123 -15.79 -15.26 -0.85
C TYR A 123 -16.56 -14.19 -1.63
N PRO A 124 -17.78 -13.81 -1.21
CA PRO A 124 -18.49 -12.71 -1.82
C PRO A 124 -17.73 -11.39 -1.63
N THR A 125 -17.28 -10.77 -2.73
CA THR A 125 -16.48 -9.53 -2.68
C THR A 125 -17.19 -8.40 -1.94
N ARG A 126 -18.51 -8.27 -2.14
CA ARG A 126 -19.31 -7.22 -1.48
C ARG A 126 -19.33 -7.37 0.04
N GLU A 127 -19.44 -8.60 0.53
CA GLU A 127 -19.46 -8.88 1.97
C GLU A 127 -18.08 -8.64 2.59
N ALA A 128 -17.01 -9.07 1.91
CA ALA A 128 -15.64 -8.82 2.35
C ALA A 128 -15.34 -7.32 2.45
N MET A 129 -15.72 -6.53 1.44
CA MET A 129 -15.57 -5.07 1.45
C MET A 129 -16.40 -4.40 2.55
N PHE A 130 -17.61 -4.90 2.80
CA PHE A 130 -18.47 -4.36 3.86
C PHE A 130 -17.92 -4.65 5.26
N ALA A 131 -17.41 -5.86 5.49
CA ALA A 131 -16.76 -6.25 6.74
C ALA A 131 -15.50 -5.40 7.00
N ASP A 132 -14.71 -5.14 5.96
CA ASP A 132 -13.52 -4.29 6.04
C ASP A 132 -13.85 -2.83 6.39
N GLY A 133 -14.85 -2.25 5.71
CA GLY A 133 -15.33 -0.90 5.97
C GLY A 133 -15.91 -0.74 7.37
N ILE A 134 -16.76 -1.67 7.83
CA ILE A 134 -17.29 -1.66 9.20
C ILE A 134 -16.19 -1.83 10.23
N GLY A 135 -15.22 -2.73 9.98
CA GLY A 135 -14.07 -2.90 10.87
C GLY A 135 -13.30 -1.61 11.06
N THR A 136 -13.07 -0.87 9.97
CA THR A 136 -12.43 0.45 10.00
C THR A 136 -13.25 1.49 10.76
N LEU A 137 -14.58 1.51 10.57
CA LEU A 137 -15.48 2.42 11.31
C LEU A 137 -15.50 2.11 12.81
N ILE A 138 -15.55 0.84 13.19
CA ILE A 138 -15.49 0.45 14.60
C ILE A 138 -14.14 0.87 15.17
N ALA A 139 -13.03 0.55 14.51
CA ALA A 139 -11.69 0.90 14.98
C ALA A 139 -11.50 2.43 15.15
N SER A 140 -12.04 3.25 14.23
CA SER A 140 -11.95 4.71 14.34
C SER A 140 -12.75 5.28 15.52
N LEU A 141 -13.89 4.67 15.89
CA LEU A 141 -14.64 5.04 17.10
C LEU A 141 -13.87 4.80 18.40
N PHE A 142 -12.93 3.85 18.39
CA PHE A 142 -11.99 3.60 19.49
C PHE A 142 -10.69 4.42 19.36
N GLY A 143 -10.62 5.36 18.41
CA GLY A 143 -9.46 6.24 18.21
C GLY A 143 -8.32 5.64 17.39
N SER A 144 -8.55 4.56 16.63
CA SER A 144 -7.54 4.05 15.71
C SER A 144 -7.26 5.06 14.59
N ILE A 145 -5.98 5.36 14.39
CA ILE A 145 -5.47 6.16 13.26
C ILE A 145 -5.21 5.29 12.02
N LEU A 146 -5.28 3.95 12.16
CA LEU A 146 -5.00 3.00 11.10
C LEU A 146 -6.31 2.45 10.54
N GLY A 147 -6.41 2.42 9.20
CA GLY A 147 -7.47 1.72 8.50
C GLY A 147 -7.29 0.20 8.64
N MET A 148 -8.39 -0.52 8.76
CA MET A 148 -8.37 -1.98 8.67
C MET A 148 -8.32 -2.38 7.20
N THR A 149 -7.85 -3.60 6.94
CA THR A 149 -7.83 -4.21 5.60
C THR A 149 -7.90 -5.72 5.73
N THR A 150 -8.39 -6.40 4.70
CA THR A 150 -8.24 -7.85 4.59
C THR A 150 -6.76 -8.23 4.56
N PHE A 151 -6.38 -9.26 5.31
CA PHE A 151 -4.99 -9.68 5.42
C PHE A 151 -4.50 -10.38 4.14
N ILE A 152 -3.37 -9.93 3.60
CA ILE A 152 -2.71 -10.55 2.45
C ILE A 152 -2.08 -11.87 2.90
N GLY A 153 -2.17 -12.91 2.06
CA GLY A 153 -1.48 -14.18 2.28
C GLY A 153 -2.39 -15.37 2.54
N HIS A 154 -3.70 -15.25 2.30
CA HIS A 154 -4.65 -16.38 2.35
C HIS A 154 -4.12 -17.65 1.67
N PRO A 155 -3.55 -17.61 0.44
CA PRO A 155 -2.98 -18.82 -0.19
C PRO A 155 -1.84 -19.44 0.61
N ALA A 156 -1.00 -18.63 1.25
CA ALA A 156 0.13 -19.11 2.04
C ALA A 156 -0.36 -19.77 3.34
N PHE A 157 -1.28 -19.15 4.07
CA PHE A 157 -1.87 -19.74 5.28
C PHE A 157 -2.65 -21.01 4.97
N LYS A 158 -3.39 -21.05 3.86
CA LYS A 158 -4.10 -22.24 3.43
C LYS A 158 -3.17 -23.40 3.11
N LYS A 159 -2.05 -23.14 2.42
CA LYS A 159 -1.00 -24.15 2.17
C LYS A 159 -0.38 -24.70 3.47
N MET A 160 -0.37 -23.91 4.55
CA MET A 160 0.05 -24.35 5.88
C MET A 160 -1.04 -25.08 6.68
N GLY A 161 -2.24 -25.29 6.10
CA GLY A 161 -3.35 -25.95 6.76
C GLY A 161 -4.12 -25.08 7.76
N ALA A 162 -3.91 -23.76 7.75
CA ALA A 162 -4.65 -22.84 8.61
C ALA A 162 -6.13 -22.81 8.23
N LYS A 163 -7.00 -22.70 9.24
CA LYS A 163 -8.47 -22.61 9.11
C LYS A 163 -8.96 -21.34 9.81
N GLN A 164 -10.27 -21.09 9.77
CA GLN A 164 -10.90 -19.92 10.43
C GLN A 164 -10.51 -19.76 11.91
N ALA A 165 -10.36 -20.86 12.65
CA ALA A 165 -9.94 -20.85 14.05
C ALA A 165 -8.56 -20.21 14.26
N TYR A 166 -7.66 -20.26 13.27
CA TYR A 166 -6.35 -19.60 13.32
C TYR A 166 -6.52 -18.08 13.40
N SER A 167 -7.37 -17.51 12.56
CA SER A 167 -7.64 -16.06 12.55
C SER A 167 -8.29 -15.60 13.86
N ILE A 168 -9.23 -16.38 14.40
CA ILE A 168 -9.88 -16.09 15.69
C ILE A 168 -8.87 -16.17 16.85
N ALA A 169 -8.07 -17.24 16.88
CA ALA A 169 -7.03 -17.42 17.88
C ALA A 169 -6.01 -16.28 17.85
N ASN A 170 -5.63 -15.81 16.66
CA ASN A 170 -4.76 -14.66 16.50
C ASN A 170 -5.40 -13.39 17.10
N GLY A 171 -6.66 -13.10 16.77
CA GLY A 171 -7.40 -11.98 17.35
C GLY A 171 -7.44 -12.02 18.88
N ILE A 172 -7.78 -13.19 19.46
CA ILE A 172 -7.82 -13.38 20.91
C ILE A 172 -6.44 -13.22 21.55
N ALA A 173 -5.38 -13.72 20.90
CA ALA A 173 -4.02 -13.61 21.41
C ALA A 173 -3.52 -12.15 21.43
N PHE A 174 -3.95 -11.33 20.48
CA PHE A 174 -3.60 -9.90 20.44
C PHE A 174 -4.36 -9.05 21.46
N LEU A 175 -5.57 -9.44 21.90
CA LEU A 175 -6.33 -8.69 22.90
C LEU A 175 -5.52 -8.38 24.18
N PRO A 176 -4.94 -9.36 24.91
CA PRO A 176 -4.15 -9.04 26.10
C PRO A 176 -2.90 -8.22 25.76
N LEU A 177 -2.29 -8.43 24.59
CA LEU A 177 -1.12 -7.64 24.17
C LEU A 177 -1.44 -6.16 24.05
N CYS A 178 -2.63 -5.82 23.52
CA CYS A 178 -3.11 -4.46 23.36
C CYS A 178 -3.66 -3.89 24.67
N PHE A 179 -4.53 -4.62 25.38
CA PHE A 179 -5.18 -4.12 26.61
C PHE A 179 -4.23 -3.92 27.79
N PHE A 180 -3.14 -4.68 27.86
CA PHE A 180 -2.17 -4.55 28.95
C PHE A 180 -0.90 -3.80 28.55
N GLY A 181 -0.78 -3.31 27.32
CA GLY A 181 0.43 -2.63 26.83
C GLY A 181 1.66 -3.53 26.73
N ILE A 182 1.48 -4.86 26.72
CA ILE A 182 2.58 -5.85 26.66
C ILE A 182 3.37 -5.70 25.36
N ASN A 183 2.75 -5.22 24.29
CA ASN A 183 3.43 -4.98 23.02
C ASN A 183 4.66 -4.06 23.17
N ALA A 184 4.57 -2.99 23.97
CA ALA A 184 5.71 -2.10 24.21
C ALA A 184 6.87 -2.84 24.90
N LEU A 185 6.55 -3.73 25.85
CA LEU A 185 7.55 -4.57 26.51
C LEU A 185 8.19 -5.55 25.53
N LEU A 186 7.41 -6.22 24.68
CA LEU A 186 7.94 -7.14 23.67
C LEU A 186 8.88 -6.43 22.69
N LEU A 187 8.51 -5.24 22.22
CA LEU A 187 9.32 -4.43 21.32
C LEU A 187 10.60 -3.88 21.98
N SER A 188 10.65 -3.76 23.31
CA SER A 188 11.87 -3.40 24.04
C SER A 188 12.86 -4.58 24.18
N ILE A 189 12.33 -5.81 24.22
CA ILE A 189 13.12 -7.03 24.33
C ILE A 189 13.65 -7.47 22.97
N ILE A 190 12.79 -7.42 21.95
CA ILE A 190 13.10 -7.83 20.58
C ILE A 190 13.80 -6.67 19.89
N ALA A 191 14.98 -6.92 19.35
CA ALA A 191 15.64 -5.94 18.48
C ALA A 191 14.78 -5.74 17.23
N ILE A 192 14.15 -4.56 17.11
CA ILE A 192 13.20 -4.26 16.01
C ILE A 192 13.80 -4.55 14.63
N VAL A 193 15.10 -4.26 14.46
CA VAL A 193 15.87 -4.48 13.23
C VAL A 193 15.92 -5.96 12.81
N SER A 194 15.61 -6.90 13.72
CA SER A 194 15.52 -8.35 13.46
C SER A 194 14.20 -8.76 12.82
N VAL A 195 13.15 -7.94 12.97
CA VAL A 195 11.83 -8.18 12.38
C VAL A 195 11.78 -7.67 10.94
N ASN A 196 12.49 -6.58 10.65
CA ASN A 196 12.57 -5.94 9.33
C ASN A 196 12.81 -6.92 8.17
N PRO A 197 13.74 -7.90 8.24
CA PRO A 197 13.91 -8.92 7.20
C PRO A 197 12.65 -9.63 6.74
N ILE A 198 11.72 -9.93 7.66
CA ILE A 198 10.47 -10.62 7.35
C ILE A 198 9.56 -9.68 6.56
N ILE A 199 9.50 -8.41 6.95
CA ILE A 199 8.69 -7.39 6.27
C ILE A 199 9.27 -7.11 4.87
N ILE A 200 10.59 -7.03 4.74
CA ILE A 200 11.28 -6.88 3.45
C ILE A 200 10.94 -8.05 2.53
N PHE A 201 11.01 -9.28 3.04
CA PHE A 201 10.62 -10.46 2.28
C PHE A 201 9.19 -10.35 1.74
N ILE A 202 8.22 -9.99 2.60
CA ILE A 202 6.82 -9.80 2.19
C ILE A 202 6.71 -8.72 1.11
N GLY A 203 7.41 -7.59 1.28
CA GLY A 203 7.43 -6.50 0.31
C GLY A 203 7.96 -6.92 -1.06
N LEU A 204 9.02 -7.73 -1.09
CA LEU A 204 9.64 -8.25 -2.31
C LEU A 204 8.76 -9.31 -2.99
N VAL A 205 8.18 -10.24 -2.23
CA VAL A 205 7.30 -11.27 -2.79
C VAL A 205 6.06 -10.69 -3.43
N ILE A 206 5.42 -9.68 -2.82
CA ILE A 206 4.27 -9.01 -3.45
C ILE A 206 4.66 -8.43 -4.83
N CYS A 207 5.87 -7.87 -4.97
CA CYS A 207 6.35 -7.35 -6.24
C CYS A 207 6.66 -8.46 -7.24
N ALA A 208 7.30 -9.55 -6.78
CA ALA A 208 7.61 -10.72 -7.59
C ALA A 208 6.34 -11.41 -8.10
N ASP A 209 5.34 -11.61 -7.24
CA ASP A 209 4.04 -12.21 -7.59
C ASP A 209 3.31 -11.34 -8.62
N THR A 210 3.36 -10.01 -8.47
CA THR A 210 2.77 -9.08 -9.44
C THR A 210 3.44 -9.21 -10.80
N LEU A 211 4.79 -9.26 -10.85
CA LEU A 211 5.53 -9.44 -12.10
C LEU A 211 5.28 -10.81 -12.72
N ALA A 212 5.14 -11.87 -11.91
CA ALA A 212 4.91 -13.23 -12.38
C ALA A 212 3.58 -13.39 -13.13
N ILE A 213 2.55 -12.61 -12.77
CA ILE A 213 1.24 -12.61 -13.46
C ILE A 213 1.13 -11.52 -14.55
N THR A 214 2.13 -10.67 -14.69
CA THR A 214 2.10 -9.53 -15.63
C THR A 214 2.85 -9.92 -16.92
N PRO A 215 2.27 -9.69 -18.12
CA PRO A 215 2.98 -9.88 -19.38
C PRO A 215 4.28 -9.06 -19.42
N GLN A 216 5.38 -9.64 -19.92
CA GLN A 216 6.71 -9.00 -19.90
C GLN A 216 6.74 -7.61 -20.55
N ARG A 217 5.91 -7.40 -21.59
CA ARG A 217 5.77 -6.11 -22.27
C ARG A 217 5.26 -4.98 -21.37
N HIS A 218 4.56 -5.29 -20.29
CA HIS A 218 4.03 -4.31 -19.33
C HIS A 218 4.99 -4.02 -18.18
N TYR A 219 6.16 -4.67 -18.11
CA TYR A 219 7.17 -4.37 -17.07
C TYR A 219 7.56 -2.89 -16.99
N PRO A 220 7.71 -2.14 -18.11
CA PRO A 220 7.94 -0.70 -18.04
C PRO A 220 6.79 0.07 -17.37
N ALA A 221 5.54 -0.34 -17.58
CA ALA A 221 4.37 0.26 -16.93
C ALA A 221 4.41 0.03 -15.41
N PHE A 222 4.74 -1.19 -14.99
CA PHE A 222 4.91 -1.54 -13.59
C PHE A 222 5.99 -0.67 -12.91
N LEU A 223 7.17 -0.56 -13.52
CA LEU A 223 8.27 0.25 -12.97
C LEU A 223 7.92 1.74 -12.88
N LEU A 224 7.27 2.29 -13.91
CA LEU A 224 6.77 3.66 -13.90
C LEU A 224 5.71 3.86 -12.81
N GLY A 225 4.82 2.90 -12.63
CA GLY A 225 3.79 2.87 -11.61
C GLY A 225 4.32 2.89 -10.18
N LEU A 226 5.54 2.39 -9.93
CA LEU A 226 6.18 2.46 -8.61
C LEU A 226 6.71 3.85 -8.26
N MET A 227 6.94 4.73 -9.24
CA MET A 227 7.61 6.00 -9.00
C MET A 227 6.83 6.95 -8.07
N PRO A 228 5.49 7.15 -8.21
CA PRO A 228 4.74 8.06 -7.34
C PRO A 228 4.82 7.70 -5.86
N ILE A 229 4.79 6.40 -5.54
CA ILE A 229 4.86 5.94 -4.15
C ILE A 229 6.27 6.10 -3.56
N VAL A 230 7.33 5.95 -4.37
CA VAL A 230 8.71 6.26 -3.97
C VAL A 230 8.87 7.76 -3.72
N ALA A 231 8.27 8.60 -4.57
CA ALA A 231 8.29 10.06 -4.39
C ALA A 231 7.57 10.49 -3.11
N ASP A 232 6.45 9.86 -2.77
CA ASP A 232 5.73 10.13 -1.51
C ASP A 232 6.54 9.76 -0.28
N TRP A 233 7.17 8.58 -0.29
CA TRP A 233 8.10 8.18 0.76
C TRP A 233 9.29 9.16 0.89
N ALA A 234 9.88 9.59 -0.22
CA ALA A 234 10.99 10.54 -0.21
C ALA A 234 10.56 11.91 0.34
N LYS A 235 9.40 12.43 -0.08
CA LYS A 235 8.82 13.68 0.47
C LYS A 235 8.60 13.53 1.98
N GLY A 236 7.96 12.45 2.42
CA GLY A 236 7.67 12.20 3.83
C GLY A 236 8.94 12.13 4.67
N THR A 237 9.97 11.42 4.20
CA THR A 237 11.26 11.31 4.87
C THR A 237 11.95 12.67 5.02
N ILE A 238 11.95 13.49 3.96
CA ILE A 238 12.52 14.85 4.01
C ILE A 238 11.75 15.71 5.01
N MET A 239 10.42 15.73 4.92
CA MET A 239 9.59 16.58 5.79
C MET A 239 9.69 16.18 7.26
N ASN A 240 9.70 14.89 7.56
CA ASN A 240 9.85 14.38 8.93
C ASN A 240 11.25 14.69 9.48
N GLY A 241 12.30 14.50 8.67
CA GLY A 241 13.67 14.83 9.07
C GLY A 241 13.87 16.33 9.33
N VAL A 242 13.30 17.17 8.46
CA VAL A 242 13.27 18.62 8.65
C VAL A 242 12.50 18.97 9.92
N SER A 243 11.24 18.54 10.06
CA SER A 243 10.44 18.83 11.26
C SER A 243 11.13 18.40 12.56
N GLY A 244 11.81 17.24 12.58
CA GLY A 244 12.55 16.77 13.74
C GLY A 244 13.81 17.58 14.07
N ALA A 245 14.44 18.23 13.08
CA ALA A 245 15.56 19.14 13.32
C ALA A 245 15.11 20.50 13.87
N TYR A 246 13.91 20.95 13.47
CA TYR A 246 13.37 22.27 13.80
C TYR A 246 12.47 22.31 15.04
N THR A 247 12.07 21.18 15.64
CA THR A 247 11.35 21.17 16.94
C THR A 247 12.12 21.86 18.07
N ASN A 248 13.43 22.07 17.92
CA ASN A 248 14.26 22.83 18.85
C ASN A 248 14.30 24.35 18.57
N PHE A 249 13.68 24.82 17.48
CA PHE A 249 13.65 26.22 17.06
C PHE A 249 12.22 26.72 16.91
N VAL A 250 11.78 27.62 17.78
CA VAL A 250 10.52 28.35 17.60
C VAL A 250 10.73 29.37 16.49
N ILE A 251 10.29 29.05 15.27
CA ILE A 251 10.27 30.00 14.17
C ILE A 251 8.96 30.78 14.26
N ASN A 252 9.04 32.03 14.75
CA ASN A 252 7.94 32.97 14.67
C ASN A 252 7.70 33.32 13.19
N ASP A 253 6.47 33.06 12.74
CA ASP A 253 5.82 33.77 11.63
C ASP A 253 6.51 33.75 10.25
N THR A 254 7.09 32.61 9.87
CA THR A 254 7.43 32.35 8.46
C THR A 254 6.87 31.01 8.02
N ASP A 255 6.30 30.96 6.82
CA ASP A 255 5.76 29.76 6.17
C ASP A 255 6.90 28.73 6.02
N PHE A 256 7.06 27.88 7.04
CA PHE A 256 8.16 26.93 7.22
C PHE A 256 8.42 26.11 5.96
N THR A 257 7.34 25.69 5.31
CA THR A 257 7.37 24.95 4.06
C THR A 257 8.04 25.74 2.93
N LYS A 258 7.78 27.06 2.80
CA LYS A 258 8.39 27.89 1.75
C LYS A 258 9.89 28.10 1.99
N ASN A 259 10.30 28.35 3.23
CA ASN A 259 11.71 28.56 3.57
C ASN A 259 12.55 27.30 3.35
N VAL A 260 12.06 26.14 3.79
CA VAL A 260 12.74 24.86 3.56
C VAL A 260 12.81 24.54 2.07
N THR A 261 11.70 24.72 1.35
CA THR A 261 11.63 24.44 -0.09
C THR A 261 12.58 25.31 -0.91
N ALA A 262 12.74 26.59 -0.56
CA ALA A 262 13.60 27.53 -1.27
C ALA A 262 15.09 27.14 -1.25
N HIS A 263 15.51 26.36 -0.25
CA HIS A 263 16.90 25.92 -0.10
C HIS A 263 17.19 24.53 -0.68
N ILE A 264 16.18 23.79 -1.16
CA ILE A 264 16.38 22.49 -1.82
C ILE A 264 16.67 22.74 -3.31
N THR A 265 17.95 22.79 -3.67
CA THR A 265 18.42 23.09 -5.05
C THR A 265 18.94 21.87 -5.81
N GLY A 266 19.11 20.72 -5.16
CA GLY A 266 19.69 19.51 -5.77
C GLY A 266 18.74 18.71 -6.67
N PHE A 267 17.44 18.95 -6.59
CA PHE A 267 16.41 18.31 -7.42
C PHE A 267 15.13 19.15 -7.44
N SER A 268 14.19 18.80 -8.33
CA SER A 268 12.89 19.49 -8.39
C SER A 268 11.99 19.09 -7.20
N TYR A 269 12.08 19.82 -6.10
CA TYR A 269 11.22 19.60 -4.94
C TYR A 269 9.74 19.84 -5.27
N ARG A 270 9.43 20.83 -6.12
CA ARG A 270 8.07 21.04 -6.62
C ARG A 270 7.57 19.84 -7.42
N GLY A 271 8.44 19.24 -8.24
CA GLY A 271 8.15 18.00 -8.94
C GLY A 271 7.83 16.86 -7.96
N LEU A 272 8.63 16.72 -6.89
CA LEU A 272 8.40 15.72 -5.85
C LEU A 272 7.06 15.92 -5.11
N LEU A 273 6.72 17.16 -4.76
CA LEU A 273 5.46 17.50 -4.11
C LEU A 273 4.26 17.11 -4.98
N ASN A 274 4.29 17.51 -6.25
CA ASN A 274 3.19 17.21 -7.16
C ASN A 274 3.12 15.71 -7.43
N PHE A 275 4.24 15.07 -7.73
CA PHE A 275 4.27 13.66 -8.10
C PHE A 275 4.00 12.69 -6.94
N SER A 276 4.05 13.16 -5.68
CA SER A 276 3.64 12.38 -4.51
C SER A 276 2.19 12.60 -4.10
N GLY A 277 1.52 13.63 -4.62
CA GLY A 277 0.14 13.96 -4.26
C GLY A 277 -0.82 12.86 -4.69
N GLY A 278 -1.45 12.18 -3.73
CA GLY A 278 -2.34 11.05 -4.02
C GLY A 278 -1.61 9.84 -4.62
N SER A 279 -0.35 9.61 -4.21
CA SER A 279 0.57 8.63 -4.78
C SER A 279 -0.05 7.26 -5.06
N LEU A 280 -0.87 6.72 -4.15
CA LEU A 280 -1.52 5.41 -4.34
C LEU A 280 -2.47 5.38 -5.54
N LEU A 281 -3.32 6.39 -5.69
CA LEU A 281 -4.20 6.52 -6.86
C LEU A 281 -3.38 6.83 -8.11
N GLN A 282 -2.36 7.67 -7.98
CA GLN A 282 -1.49 8.02 -9.09
C GLN A 282 -0.73 6.81 -9.64
N CYS A 283 -0.29 5.88 -8.78
CA CYS A 283 0.27 4.58 -9.20
C CYS A 283 -0.71 3.82 -10.09
N ILE A 284 -1.98 3.76 -9.72
CA ILE A 284 -3.03 3.06 -10.49
C ILE A 284 -3.25 3.74 -11.83
N PHE A 285 -3.50 5.05 -11.83
CA PHE A 285 -3.75 5.82 -13.05
C PHE A 285 -2.57 5.75 -14.03
N LEU A 286 -1.36 6.00 -13.53
CA LEU A 286 -0.15 6.01 -14.35
C LEU A 286 0.13 4.64 -14.96
N THR A 287 -0.02 3.56 -14.17
CA THR A 287 0.15 2.19 -14.65
C THR A 287 -0.90 1.86 -15.71
N ALA A 288 -2.18 2.15 -15.47
CA ALA A 288 -3.26 1.87 -16.40
C ALA A 288 -3.10 2.60 -17.74
N ILE A 289 -2.82 3.91 -17.71
CA ILE A 289 -2.57 4.71 -18.91
C ILE A 289 -1.43 4.11 -19.72
N PHE A 290 -0.32 3.76 -19.06
CA PHE A 290 0.87 3.25 -19.74
C PHE A 290 0.67 1.83 -20.28
N MET A 291 -0.06 0.96 -19.57
CA MET A 291 -0.43 -0.37 -20.07
C MET A 291 -1.28 -0.28 -21.35
N TYR A 292 -2.35 0.53 -21.34
CA TYR A 292 -3.19 0.70 -22.54
C TYR A 292 -2.48 1.39 -23.69
N MET A 293 -1.52 2.27 -23.39
CA MET A 293 -0.65 2.87 -24.40
C MET A 293 0.28 1.84 -25.04
N ILE A 294 0.90 0.95 -24.25
CA ILE A 294 1.74 -0.16 -24.76
C ILE A 294 0.90 -1.09 -25.64
N ASP A 295 -0.31 -1.42 -25.22
CA ASP A 295 -1.25 -2.27 -25.96
C ASP A 295 -1.86 -1.59 -27.19
N ARG A 296 -1.59 -0.30 -27.41
CA ARG A 296 -2.20 0.54 -28.46
C ARG A 296 -3.74 0.52 -28.42
N LYS A 297 -4.31 0.40 -27.21
CA LYS A 297 -5.74 0.51 -26.94
C LYS A 297 -6.05 1.97 -26.58
N PHE A 298 -5.89 2.88 -27.53
CA PHE A 298 -5.82 4.33 -27.27
C PHE A 298 -7.12 4.92 -26.71
N ILE A 299 -8.30 4.42 -27.10
CA ILE A 299 -9.57 4.83 -26.46
C ILE A 299 -9.56 4.57 -24.96
N ARG A 300 -9.10 3.39 -24.52
CA ARG A 300 -9.03 3.04 -23.09
C ARG A 300 -8.03 3.94 -22.38
N ALA A 301 -6.86 4.18 -22.98
CA ALA A 301 -5.87 5.12 -22.45
C ALA A 301 -6.45 6.55 -22.31
N ALA A 302 -7.21 7.02 -23.30
CA ALA A 302 -7.86 8.33 -23.26
C ALA A 302 -8.89 8.43 -22.12
N ILE A 303 -9.72 7.39 -21.93
CA ILE A 303 -10.69 7.33 -20.81
C ILE A 303 -9.96 7.42 -19.47
N TRP A 304 -8.88 6.66 -19.29
CA TRP A 304 -8.08 6.72 -18.06
C TRP A 304 -7.44 8.09 -17.83
N CYS A 305 -6.99 8.77 -18.89
CA CYS A 305 -6.54 10.16 -18.80
C CYS A 305 -7.67 11.11 -18.38
N LEU A 306 -8.87 10.96 -18.92
CA LEU A 306 -10.01 11.81 -18.53
C LEU A 306 -10.42 11.59 -17.07
N ILE A 307 -10.41 10.35 -16.59
CA ILE A 307 -10.66 10.05 -15.18
C ILE A 307 -9.55 10.64 -14.30
N ALA A 308 -8.28 10.50 -14.69
CA ALA A 308 -7.17 11.12 -13.99
C ALA A 308 -7.29 12.67 -13.98
N ALA A 309 -7.75 13.27 -15.07
CA ALA A 309 -8.00 14.71 -15.17
C ALA A 309 -9.05 15.18 -14.16
N PHE A 310 -10.13 14.40 -14.00
CA PHE A 310 -11.17 14.64 -13.00
C PHE A 310 -10.61 14.56 -11.57
N PHE A 311 -9.81 13.53 -11.25
CA PHE A 311 -9.21 13.39 -9.93
C PHE A 311 -8.18 14.50 -9.63
N ALA A 312 -7.40 14.91 -10.64
CA ALA A 312 -6.45 16.01 -10.52
C ALA A 312 -7.14 17.36 -10.29
N PHE A 313 -8.32 17.56 -10.89
CA PHE A 313 -9.12 18.78 -10.74
C PHE A 313 -9.56 18.99 -9.29
N PHE A 314 -9.93 17.91 -8.61
CA PHE A 314 -10.31 17.92 -7.20
C PHE A 314 -9.12 17.80 -6.23
N GLY A 315 -7.88 17.71 -6.75
CA GLY A 315 -6.69 17.56 -5.93
C GLY A 315 -6.54 16.20 -5.24
N LEU A 316 -7.24 15.17 -5.74
CA LEU A 316 -7.08 13.79 -5.25
C LEU A 316 -5.79 13.14 -5.75
N ILE A 317 -5.23 13.66 -6.86
CA ILE A 317 -3.91 13.30 -7.38
C ILE A 317 -3.16 14.56 -7.82
N ASN A 318 -1.83 14.49 -7.86
CA ASN A 318 -0.92 15.54 -8.32
C ASN A 318 -0.98 16.89 -7.58
N ALA A 319 -1.57 16.90 -6.38
CA ALA A 319 -1.75 18.11 -5.57
C ALA A 319 -1.54 17.82 -4.08
N PRO A 320 -1.19 18.84 -3.28
CA PRO A 320 -0.96 18.67 -1.83
C PRO A 320 -2.26 18.57 -1.02
N GLY A 321 -3.42 18.95 -1.57
CA GLY A 321 -4.69 19.02 -0.85
C GLY A 321 -5.89 18.87 -1.76
N VAL A 322 -7.03 18.52 -1.17
CA VAL A 322 -8.32 18.35 -1.87
C VAL A 322 -9.09 19.66 -1.89
N GLY A 323 -9.71 19.94 -3.03
CA GLY A 323 -10.53 21.12 -3.26
C GLY A 323 -10.75 21.34 -4.75
N VAL A 324 -11.53 22.34 -5.10
CA VAL A 324 -11.69 22.75 -6.51
C VAL A 324 -10.48 23.60 -6.89
N LEU A 325 -9.44 22.95 -7.44
CA LEU A 325 -8.10 23.53 -7.64
C LEU A 325 -8.00 24.34 -8.95
N VAL A 326 -8.75 25.44 -9.02
CA VAL A 326 -8.89 26.29 -10.22
C VAL A 326 -8.05 27.57 -10.14
N LYS A 327 -7.45 27.89 -8.98
CA LYS A 327 -6.67 29.13 -8.84
C LYS A 327 -5.35 28.99 -9.60
N LYS A 328 -4.81 30.12 -10.11
CA LYS A 328 -3.52 30.14 -10.83
C LYS A 328 -2.35 29.58 -10.01
N THR A 329 -2.44 29.69 -8.68
CA THR A 329 -1.46 29.17 -7.72
C THR A 329 -1.52 27.65 -7.58
N ASP A 330 -2.67 27.05 -7.88
CA ASP A 330 -2.92 25.64 -7.69
C ASP A 330 -2.30 24.85 -8.85
N ASP A 331 -1.90 23.61 -8.57
CA ASP A 331 -1.34 22.73 -9.58
C ASP A 331 -2.40 21.78 -10.19
N GLY A 332 -3.55 21.60 -9.54
CA GLY A 332 -4.64 20.73 -10.00
C GLY A 332 -5.10 21.04 -11.43
N TRP A 333 -5.45 22.29 -11.75
CA TRP A 333 -5.86 22.66 -13.11
C TRP A 333 -4.78 22.40 -14.17
N LYS A 334 -3.49 22.54 -13.83
CA LYS A 334 -2.39 22.28 -14.78
C LYS A 334 -2.32 20.81 -15.13
N PHE A 335 -2.46 19.94 -14.12
CA PHE A 335 -2.50 18.49 -14.33
C PHE A 335 -3.79 18.05 -15.03
N THR A 336 -4.94 18.66 -14.73
CA THR A 336 -6.18 18.41 -15.48
C THR A 336 -5.98 18.73 -16.97
N VAL A 337 -5.43 19.89 -17.31
CA VAL A 337 -5.15 20.26 -18.70
C VAL A 337 -4.15 19.29 -19.33
N ALA A 338 -3.06 18.92 -18.63
CA ALA A 338 -2.08 17.97 -19.13
C ALA A 338 -2.70 16.60 -19.45
N TYR A 339 -3.56 16.07 -18.58
CA TYR A 339 -4.26 14.82 -18.84
C TYR A 339 -5.27 14.93 -19.99
N VAL A 340 -5.97 16.06 -20.13
CA VAL A 340 -6.85 16.30 -21.28
C VAL A 340 -6.05 16.36 -22.58
N MET A 341 -4.86 17.00 -22.57
CA MET A 341 -3.94 17.00 -23.72
C MET A 341 -3.47 15.58 -24.06
N MET A 342 -3.15 14.75 -23.06
CA MET A 342 -2.84 13.33 -23.28
C MET A 342 -4.04 12.56 -23.86
N ALA A 343 -5.25 12.81 -23.36
CA ALA A 343 -6.46 12.19 -23.90
C ALA A 343 -6.70 12.59 -25.37
N ALA A 344 -6.48 13.86 -25.71
CA ALA A 344 -6.56 14.34 -27.09
C ALA A 344 -5.51 13.67 -27.99
N LEU A 345 -4.27 13.54 -27.51
CA LEU A 345 -3.20 12.83 -28.21
C LEU A 345 -3.59 11.37 -28.50
N PHE A 346 -4.13 10.66 -27.51
CA PHE A 346 -4.61 9.28 -27.71
C PHE A 346 -5.81 9.22 -28.67
N GLY A 347 -6.70 10.21 -28.65
CA GLY A 347 -7.76 10.35 -29.65
C GLY A 347 -7.22 10.53 -31.07
N CYS A 348 -6.15 11.31 -31.26
CA CYS A 348 -5.47 11.43 -32.55
C CYS A 348 -4.84 10.11 -33.00
N PHE A 349 -4.22 9.36 -32.08
CA PHE A 349 -3.65 8.06 -32.39
C PHE A 349 -4.71 7.02 -32.75
N GLU A 350 -5.86 7.03 -32.07
CA GLU A 350 -7.00 6.19 -32.43
C GLU A 350 -7.47 6.47 -33.87
N PHE A 351 -7.61 7.75 -34.24
CA PHE A 351 -7.96 8.12 -35.61
C PHE A 351 -6.90 7.69 -36.64
N ALA A 352 -5.62 7.83 -36.29
CA ALA A 352 -4.52 7.36 -37.13
C ALA A 352 -4.53 5.82 -37.29
N GLN A 353 -4.92 5.10 -36.24
CA GLN A 353 -5.04 3.65 -36.24
C GLN A 353 -6.21 3.15 -37.08
N GLN A 354 -7.35 3.86 -37.06
CA GLN A 354 -8.48 3.60 -37.97
C GLN A 354 -8.10 3.81 -39.44
N LYS A 355 -7.17 4.71 -39.72
CA LYS A 355 -6.59 4.92 -41.07
C LYS A 355 -5.43 3.98 -41.41
N HIS A 356 -5.13 2.98 -40.56
CA HIS A 356 -4.00 2.07 -40.71
C HIS A 356 -2.62 2.75 -40.79
N LEU A 357 -2.48 3.98 -40.29
CA LEU A 357 -1.19 4.70 -40.20
C LEU A 357 -0.35 4.22 -39.01
N VAL A 358 -0.99 3.56 -38.04
CA VAL A 358 -0.38 3.04 -36.83
C VAL A 358 -0.72 1.55 -36.72
N LYS A 359 0.17 0.78 -36.08
CA LYS A 359 -0.07 -0.64 -35.80
C LYS A 359 -1.37 -0.83 -35.03
N GLN A 360 -2.07 -1.90 -35.36
CA GLN A 360 -3.35 -2.29 -34.75
C GLN A 360 -3.18 -2.63 -33.25
N PRO A 361 -4.28 -2.62 -32.48
CA PRO A 361 -4.23 -2.87 -31.06
C PRO A 361 -3.74 -4.30 -30.86
N GLU A 362 -2.95 -4.52 -29.83
CA GLU A 362 -2.50 -5.88 -29.60
C GLU A 362 -3.70 -6.73 -29.14
N THR A 363 -4.09 -7.69 -29.98
CA THR A 363 -5.05 -8.74 -29.64
C THR A 363 -4.29 -9.82 -28.92
N GLU A 364 -4.35 -9.84 -27.59
CA GLU A 364 -3.65 -10.86 -26.79
C GLU A 364 -4.21 -12.26 -27.03
N PRO A 365 -3.35 -13.29 -27.13
CA PRO A 365 -3.68 -14.68 -26.83
C PRO A 365 -3.72 -14.97 -25.30
N ASP A 366 -3.21 -14.07 -24.46
CA ASP A 366 -2.93 -14.29 -23.02
C ASP A 366 -3.71 -13.36 -22.05
N ASP A 367 -4.86 -12.81 -22.45
CA ASP A 367 -5.74 -12.11 -21.50
C ASP A 367 -6.46 -13.16 -20.62
N LEU A 368 -5.74 -13.64 -19.59
CA LEU A 368 -6.27 -14.56 -18.58
C LEU A 368 -7.59 -14.05 -17.98
N SER A 369 -7.75 -12.72 -17.86
CA SER A 369 -9.00 -12.15 -17.35
C SER A 369 -10.17 -12.34 -18.30
N SER A 370 -9.95 -12.31 -19.62
CA SER A 370 -10.98 -12.57 -20.62
C SER A 370 -11.33 -14.05 -20.74
N LEU A 371 -10.37 -14.95 -20.54
CA LEU A 371 -10.61 -16.39 -20.49
C LEU A 371 -11.30 -16.78 -19.18
N GLU A 372 -10.84 -16.29 -18.04
CA GLU A 372 -11.51 -16.47 -16.74
C GLU A 372 -12.90 -15.83 -16.73
N TRP A 373 -13.09 -14.66 -17.35
CA TRP A 373 -14.41 -14.03 -17.51
C TRP A 373 -15.29 -14.81 -18.49
N ALA A 374 -14.74 -15.32 -19.58
CA ALA A 374 -15.48 -16.16 -20.52
C ALA A 374 -15.85 -17.51 -19.89
N GLU A 375 -14.97 -18.10 -19.07
CA GLU A 375 -15.23 -19.31 -18.30
C GLU A 375 -16.25 -19.05 -17.20
N TRP A 376 -16.12 -17.96 -16.45
CA TRP A 376 -17.11 -17.54 -15.46
C TRP A 376 -18.48 -17.27 -16.09
N ASN A 377 -18.53 -16.55 -17.22
CA ASN A 377 -19.77 -16.26 -17.92
C ASN A 377 -20.36 -17.54 -18.54
N ARG A 378 -19.52 -18.46 -19.00
CA ARG A 378 -19.94 -19.80 -19.44
C ARG A 378 -20.52 -20.61 -18.28
N GLN A 379 -19.88 -20.61 -17.11
CA GLN A 379 -20.39 -21.27 -15.90
C GLN A 379 -21.72 -20.67 -15.44
N ARG A 380 -21.83 -19.34 -15.39
CA ARG A 380 -23.06 -18.61 -15.09
C ARG A 380 -24.21 -18.97 -16.02
N LEU A 381 -23.95 -19.05 -17.33
CA LEU A 381 -24.95 -19.46 -18.34
C LEU A 381 -25.34 -20.94 -18.21
N LEU A 382 -24.44 -21.81 -17.75
CA LEU A 382 -24.76 -23.22 -17.47
C LEU A 382 -25.63 -23.37 -16.22
N GLU A 383 -25.41 -22.53 -15.21
CA GLU A 383 -26.25 -22.47 -14.01
C GLU A 383 -27.65 -21.95 -14.34
N GLU A 384 -27.77 -20.86 -15.12
CA GLU A 384 -29.07 -20.31 -15.59
C GLU A 384 -29.85 -21.34 -16.43
N ASN A 385 -29.20 -22.07 -17.34
CA ASN A 385 -29.86 -23.11 -18.15
C ASN A 385 -30.27 -24.36 -17.36
N ASN A 386 -29.59 -24.67 -16.26
CA ASN A 386 -29.96 -25.79 -15.39
C ASN A 386 -31.17 -25.44 -14.51
N GLU A 387 -31.33 -24.19 -14.06
CA GLU A 387 -32.53 -23.76 -13.32
C GLU A 387 -33.80 -23.84 -14.17
N ASP A 388 -33.71 -23.59 -15.48
CA ASP A 388 -34.83 -23.75 -16.42
C ASP A 388 -35.21 -25.22 -16.67
N GLN A 389 -34.30 -26.19 -16.47
CA GLN A 389 -34.62 -27.62 -16.58
C GLN A 389 -35.32 -28.21 -15.35
N TYR A 390 -35.28 -27.54 -14.19
CA TYR A 390 -35.97 -28.00 -12.97
C TYR A 390 -37.32 -27.29 -12.73
N ASN A 391 -37.71 -26.35 -13.58
CA ASN A 391 -38.95 -25.57 -13.49
C ASN A 391 -39.99 -25.91 -14.58
N VAL A 392 -39.92 -27.09 -15.20
CA VAL A 392 -40.94 -27.61 -16.15
C VAL A 392 -41.64 -28.83 -15.59
#